data_AF-A0A410WQ61-F1
#
_entry.id   AF-A0A410WQ61-F1
#
_cell.length_a   1.000
_cell.length_b   1.000
_cell.length_c   1.000
_cell.angle_alpha   90.00
_cell.angle_beta   90.00
_cell.angle_gamma   90.00
#
_symmetry.space_group_name_H-M   'P 1'
#
loop_
_entity.id
_entity.type
_entity.pdbx_description
1 polymer ?
#
loop_
_entity_poly.entity_id
_entity_poly.type
_entity_poly.pdbx_seq_one_letter_code
_entity_poly.pdbx_strand_id
1 'polypeptide(L)'
;MCEVRQGTGKTRNADAILSGVDRERVSPSTPGPKEGLPGGCPFPSDGDAGPESGKQRYWIGVVSASHVQRGVQGGFAQMCHGKSAPLRRMQSGDWLVYYSPRTEMGGGEPLQAFTAIGRVVDDHVYEYAMSATFVPFRRNIEYVPCREARIVDLLDRLCITRGKRNWGYPFRTGHFEIDREDFLTIAEAMHADLG
;
A
#
# COMPACT_ATOMS: atom_id res chain seq x y z
N MET A 1 -24.13 -41.43 2.98
CA MET A 1 -23.10 -41.45 4.02
C MET A 1 -21.75 -41.55 3.30
N CYS A 2 -21.03 -40.44 3.15
CA CYS A 2 -19.67 -40.44 2.63
C CYS A 2 -18.89 -39.35 3.38
N GLU A 3 -17.80 -39.77 4.00
CA GLU A 3 -17.07 -39.07 5.04
C GLU A 3 -16.25 -37.88 4.50
N VAL A 4 -16.28 -36.81 5.28
CA VAL A 4 -15.43 -35.63 5.17
C VAL A 4 -14.03 -36.00 5.69
N ARG A 5 -12.99 -35.86 4.87
CA ARG A 5 -11.60 -35.78 5.36
C ARG A 5 -11.08 -34.35 5.16
N GLN A 6 -10.94 -33.66 6.29
CA GLN A 6 -10.27 -32.39 6.42
C GLN A 6 -8.76 -32.61 6.29
N GLY A 7 -8.15 -32.00 5.28
CA GLY A 7 -6.69 -31.89 5.13
C GLY A 7 -6.25 -30.46 5.38
N THR A 8 -5.61 -30.22 6.51
CA THR A 8 -5.06 -28.93 6.95
C THR A 8 -3.81 -28.58 6.15
N GLY A 9 -3.98 -27.86 5.03
CA GLY A 9 -2.90 -27.29 4.25
C GLY A 9 -2.36 -25.99 4.84
N LYS A 10 -1.42 -26.09 5.78
CA LYS A 10 -0.64 -24.96 6.31
C LYS A 10 0.41 -24.54 5.27
N THR A 11 0.07 -23.68 4.32
CA THR A 11 1.06 -23.12 3.39
C THR A 11 1.65 -21.83 3.97
N ARG A 12 2.87 -21.99 4.50
CA ARG A 12 3.86 -20.93 4.63
C ARG A 12 4.03 -20.25 3.27
N ASN A 13 3.89 -18.93 3.18
CA ASN A 13 4.73 -18.14 2.29
C ASN A 13 4.62 -16.64 2.61
N ALA A 14 5.49 -16.17 3.50
CA ALA A 14 5.83 -14.77 3.64
C ALA A 14 7.29 -14.48 3.19
N ASP A 15 7.99 -15.48 2.62
CA ASP A 15 9.46 -15.44 2.44
C ASP A 15 9.93 -15.24 0.99
N ALA A 16 9.06 -14.93 0.02
CA ALA A 16 9.47 -14.72 -1.37
C ALA A 16 9.53 -13.24 -1.80
N ILE A 17 9.87 -12.34 -0.87
CA ILE A 17 10.13 -10.92 -1.15
C ILE A 17 11.57 -10.62 -0.74
N LEU A 18 12.45 -10.55 -1.76
CA LEU A 18 13.89 -10.17 -1.74
C LEU A 18 14.88 -11.36 -1.68
N SER A 19 15.12 -12.00 -2.82
CA SER A 19 16.39 -12.65 -3.11
C SER A 19 17.01 -12.02 -4.35
N GLY A 20 17.99 -11.14 -4.16
CA GLY A 20 18.71 -10.50 -5.27
C GLY A 20 19.49 -9.26 -4.85
N VAL A 21 20.41 -9.39 -3.89
CA VAL A 21 21.57 -8.50 -3.77
C VAL A 21 22.74 -9.35 -3.30
N ASP A 22 23.80 -9.35 -4.11
CA ASP A 22 25.07 -10.03 -3.89
C ASP A 22 25.66 -9.74 -2.51
N ARG A 23 26.09 -10.81 -1.82
CA ARG A 23 26.77 -10.74 -0.52
C ARG A 23 28.27 -10.74 -0.75
N GLU A 24 28.83 -9.56 -0.98
CA GLU A 24 30.28 -9.37 -0.82
C GLU A 24 30.63 -8.94 0.61
N ARG A 25 31.67 -9.59 1.12
CA ARG A 25 32.05 -9.70 2.53
C ARG A 25 32.89 -8.48 2.93
N VAL A 26 32.36 -7.60 3.79
CA VAL A 26 33.14 -6.54 4.44
C VAL A 26 33.21 -6.79 5.96
N SER A 27 34.43 -6.88 6.45
CA SER A 27 34.81 -7.10 7.86
C SER A 27 34.47 -5.88 8.76
N PRO A 28 34.26 -6.07 10.07
CA PRO A 28 33.84 -5.00 10.96
C PRO A 28 35.03 -4.15 11.44
N SER A 29 34.98 -2.84 11.18
CA SER A 29 35.77 -1.83 11.89
C SER A 29 34.86 -0.98 12.79
N THR A 30 35.34 -0.75 14.01
CA THR A 30 34.66 -0.12 15.16
C THR A 30 34.21 1.32 14.89
N PRO A 31 33.03 1.77 15.34
CA PRO A 31 32.67 3.19 15.28
C PRO A 31 33.14 3.95 16.53
N GLY A 32 33.83 5.07 16.29
CA GLY A 32 34.07 6.14 17.25
C GLY A 32 32.82 7.00 17.52
N PRO A 33 32.92 8.03 18.37
CA PRO A 33 31.77 8.73 18.94
C PRO A 33 31.02 9.57 17.90
N LYS A 34 29.68 9.60 18.03
CA LYS A 34 28.79 10.36 17.15
C LYS A 34 28.57 11.78 17.70
N GLU A 35 29.13 12.76 17.01
CA GLU A 35 28.78 14.18 17.19
C GLU A 35 27.61 14.57 16.27
N GLY A 36 26.64 15.26 16.86
CA GLY A 36 25.65 16.20 16.30
C GLY A 36 25.05 15.99 14.91
N LEU A 37 23.77 15.59 14.85
CA LEU A 37 22.87 15.97 13.74
C LEU A 37 21.87 17.04 14.23
N PRO A 38 21.73 18.18 13.54
CA PRO A 38 20.61 19.09 13.74
C PRO A 38 19.40 18.70 12.86
N GLY A 39 18.19 18.87 13.40
CA GLY A 39 16.96 18.95 12.61
C GLY A 39 16.18 17.64 12.43
N GLY A 40 15.73 17.04 13.54
CA GLY A 40 14.62 16.07 13.49
C GLY A 40 13.31 16.81 13.24
N CYS A 41 12.48 16.30 12.32
CA CYS A 41 11.10 16.76 12.15
C CYS A 41 10.38 16.71 13.51
N PRO A 42 9.67 17.76 13.93
CA PRO A 42 8.99 17.74 15.21
C PRO A 42 7.91 16.66 15.21
N PHE A 43 8.00 15.73 16.17
CA PHE A 43 6.89 14.87 16.54
C PHE A 43 5.74 15.77 17.02
N PRO A 44 4.53 15.68 16.44
CA PRO A 44 3.38 16.36 17.03
C PRO A 44 3.11 15.75 18.41
N SER A 45 3.12 16.62 19.41
CA SER A 45 2.84 16.31 20.81
C SER A 45 1.38 15.90 20.96
N ASP A 46 1.15 14.83 21.72
CA ASP A 46 -0.19 14.34 22.07
C ASP A 46 -1.01 15.46 22.73
N GLY A 47 -1.99 15.98 22.00
CA GLY A 47 -2.93 16.98 22.45
C GLY A 47 -4.31 16.63 21.92
N ASP A 48 -5.16 16.15 22.82
CA ASP A 48 -6.62 16.12 22.82
C ASP A 48 -7.31 16.56 21.51
N ALA A 49 -7.91 15.61 20.78
CA ALA A 49 -8.82 15.91 19.68
C ALA A 49 -10.02 14.96 19.74
N GLY A 50 -11.20 15.54 19.98
CA GLY A 50 -12.47 14.95 19.59
C GLY A 50 -12.52 14.68 18.08
N PRO A 51 -13.61 14.10 17.54
CA PRO A 51 -13.67 13.67 16.15
C PRO A 51 -13.66 14.88 15.20
N GLU A 52 -12.47 15.31 14.78
CA GLU A 52 -12.22 16.28 13.71
C GLU A 52 -12.71 15.68 12.37
N SER A 53 -13.94 16.02 11.99
CA SER A 53 -14.37 15.94 10.59
C SER A 53 -13.63 17.03 9.81
N GLY A 54 -12.54 16.71 9.09
CA GLY A 54 -11.91 17.76 8.27
C GLY A 54 -10.54 17.53 7.63
N LYS A 55 -9.84 16.40 7.83
CA LYS A 55 -8.52 16.20 7.20
C LYS A 55 -8.53 14.99 6.27
N GLN A 56 -8.49 15.27 4.97
CA GLN A 56 -8.37 14.28 3.91
C GLN A 56 -7.12 13.43 4.13
N ARG A 57 -7.29 12.12 4.24
CA ARG A 57 -6.19 11.16 4.44
C ARG A 57 -5.79 10.53 3.13
N TYR A 58 -4.56 10.02 3.09
CA TYR A 58 -3.96 9.46 1.90
C TYR A 58 -3.45 8.06 2.22
N TRP A 59 -3.80 7.09 1.39
CA TRP A 59 -3.59 5.68 1.67
C TRP A 59 -2.80 5.04 0.54
N ILE A 60 -1.90 4.11 0.89
CA ILE A 60 -1.30 3.17 -0.06
C ILE A 60 -1.91 1.79 0.13
N GLY A 61 -2.45 1.21 -0.95
CA GLY A 61 -2.84 -0.18 -1.04
C GLY A 61 -1.80 -0.99 -1.81
N VAL A 62 -1.36 -2.13 -1.26
CA VAL A 62 -0.37 -3.01 -1.90
C VAL A 62 -1.08 -4.21 -2.51
N VAL A 63 -1.21 -4.20 -3.84
CA VAL A 63 -2.01 -5.17 -4.60
C VAL A 63 -1.36 -5.43 -5.97
N SER A 64 -1.42 -6.67 -6.48
CA SER A 64 -0.90 -6.99 -7.82
C SER A 64 -1.60 -6.20 -8.93
N ALA A 65 -0.87 -5.78 -9.97
CA ALA A 65 -1.40 -4.89 -11.01
C ALA A 65 -2.66 -5.44 -11.68
N SER A 66 -2.69 -6.74 -12.02
CA SER A 66 -3.87 -7.40 -12.58
C SER A 66 -5.13 -7.33 -11.70
N HIS A 67 -4.97 -7.31 -10.38
CA HIS A 67 -6.09 -7.18 -9.44
C HIS A 67 -6.50 -5.71 -9.32
N VAL A 68 -5.54 -4.78 -9.29
CA VAL A 68 -5.82 -3.33 -9.34
C VAL A 68 -6.65 -2.99 -10.58
N GLN A 69 -6.25 -3.49 -11.76
CA GLN A 69 -6.96 -3.25 -13.01
C GLN A 69 -8.42 -3.71 -12.98
N ARG A 70 -8.72 -4.84 -12.33
CA ARG A 70 -10.13 -5.28 -12.11
C ARG A 70 -10.90 -4.31 -11.22
N GLY A 71 -10.25 -3.78 -10.19
CA GLY A 71 -10.84 -2.76 -9.32
C GLY A 71 -11.09 -1.45 -10.05
N VAL A 72 -10.15 -1.00 -10.89
CA VAL A 72 -10.27 0.20 -11.73
C VAL A 72 -11.44 0.07 -12.70
N GLN A 73 -11.52 -1.03 -13.45
CA GLN A 73 -12.62 -1.28 -14.40
C GLN A 73 -13.99 -1.36 -13.71
N GLY A 74 -14.02 -1.77 -12.44
CA GLY A 74 -15.26 -1.88 -11.67
C GLY A 74 -15.56 -0.68 -10.76
N GLY A 75 -14.69 0.33 -10.68
CA GLY A 75 -14.86 1.48 -9.78
C GLY A 75 -14.83 1.13 -8.29
N PHE A 76 -14.05 0.12 -7.89
CA PHE A 76 -13.98 -0.31 -6.49
C PHE A 76 -12.56 -0.62 -6.00
N ALA A 77 -12.36 -0.48 -4.70
CA ALA A 77 -11.23 -1.03 -3.97
C ALA A 77 -11.59 -2.37 -3.33
N GLN A 78 -10.75 -3.37 -3.54
CA GLN A 78 -10.78 -4.66 -2.85
C GLN A 78 -9.35 -5.09 -2.54
N MET A 79 -8.99 -5.18 -1.27
CA MET A 79 -7.63 -5.49 -0.85
C MET A 79 -7.58 -6.40 0.39
N CYS A 80 -6.39 -6.84 0.78
CA CYS A 80 -6.13 -7.66 1.96
C CYS A 80 -6.99 -8.94 2.03
N HIS A 81 -7.05 -9.71 0.94
CA HIS A 81 -7.86 -10.92 0.82
C HIS A 81 -9.37 -10.70 1.03
N GLY A 82 -9.85 -9.47 0.81
CA GLY A 82 -11.25 -9.11 0.99
C GLY A 82 -11.62 -8.78 2.44
N LYS A 83 -10.66 -8.50 3.33
CA LYS A 83 -10.93 -8.07 4.71
C LYS A 83 -11.51 -6.65 4.73
N SER A 84 -12.47 -6.41 5.61
CA SER A 84 -13.10 -5.09 5.77
C SER A 84 -12.26 -4.09 6.57
N ALA A 85 -11.39 -4.54 7.48
CA ALA A 85 -10.68 -3.64 8.41
C ALA A 85 -9.84 -2.53 7.72
N PRO A 86 -9.08 -2.80 6.64
CA PRO A 86 -8.38 -1.74 5.91
C PRO A 86 -9.34 -0.78 5.21
N LEU A 87 -10.40 -1.32 4.59
CA LEU A 87 -11.40 -0.51 3.89
C LEU A 87 -12.16 0.40 4.85
N ARG A 88 -12.46 -0.05 6.07
CA ARG A 88 -13.17 0.73 7.10
C ARG A 88 -12.37 1.89 7.68
N ARG A 89 -11.04 1.92 7.48
CA ARG A 89 -10.18 3.01 7.98
C ARG A 89 -10.22 4.24 7.09
N MET A 90 -10.52 4.07 5.80
CA MET A 90 -10.69 5.18 4.88
C MET A 90 -12.03 5.88 5.15
N GLN A 91 -12.15 7.13 4.76
CA GLN A 91 -13.38 7.92 4.84
C GLN A 91 -13.73 8.51 3.48
N SER A 92 -15.00 8.87 3.29
CA SER A 92 -15.44 9.63 2.11
C SER A 92 -14.54 10.85 1.92
N GLY A 93 -14.05 11.00 0.69
CA GLY A 93 -13.12 12.05 0.33
C GLY A 93 -11.64 11.69 0.48
N ASP A 94 -11.25 10.64 1.20
CA ASP A 94 -9.85 10.19 1.25
C ASP A 94 -9.32 9.79 -0.13
N TRP A 95 -8.00 9.74 -0.27
CA TRP A 95 -7.34 9.25 -1.49
C TRP A 95 -6.67 7.91 -1.27
N LEU A 96 -6.73 7.07 -2.29
CA LEU A 96 -6.08 5.77 -2.35
C LEU A 96 -5.15 5.71 -3.56
N VAL A 97 -3.91 5.31 -3.33
CA VAL A 97 -2.92 5.00 -4.36
C VAL A 97 -2.57 3.52 -4.28
N TYR A 98 -2.55 2.83 -5.41
CA TYR A 98 -2.12 1.45 -5.49
C TYR A 98 -0.64 1.34 -5.83
N TYR A 99 0.08 0.61 -4.99
CA TYR A 99 1.42 0.11 -5.28
C TYR A 99 1.35 -1.38 -5.65
N SER A 100 1.92 -1.73 -6.79
CA SER A 100 1.96 -3.08 -7.32
C SER A 100 3.38 -3.64 -7.30
N PRO A 101 3.71 -4.53 -6.34
CA PRO A 101 5.03 -5.15 -6.28
C PRO A 101 5.25 -6.14 -7.43
N ARG A 102 4.18 -6.75 -7.94
CA ARG A 102 4.18 -7.73 -9.05
C ARG A 102 2.98 -7.52 -9.97
N THR A 103 3.09 -8.00 -11.19
CA THR A 103 2.00 -7.97 -12.19
C THR A 103 0.83 -8.86 -11.79
N GLU A 104 1.12 -10.06 -11.25
CA GLU A 104 0.13 -11.09 -10.91
C GLU A 104 0.24 -11.60 -9.48
N MET A 105 -0.91 -12.04 -8.95
CA MET A 105 -0.98 -12.66 -7.63
C MET A 105 -0.33 -14.06 -7.67
N GLY A 106 0.63 -14.31 -6.77
CA GLY A 106 1.20 -15.64 -6.57
C GLY A 106 2.33 -16.05 -7.52
N GLY A 107 2.79 -15.20 -8.44
CA GLY A 107 3.91 -15.57 -9.32
C GLY A 107 4.32 -14.64 -10.46
N GLY A 108 3.68 -13.47 -10.65
CA GLY A 108 4.01 -12.58 -11.77
C GLY A 108 5.35 -11.86 -11.66
N GLU A 109 5.77 -11.23 -12.76
CA GLU A 109 7.01 -10.46 -12.84
C GLU A 109 7.05 -9.31 -11.81
N PRO A 110 8.23 -8.98 -11.26
CA PRO A 110 8.41 -7.79 -10.43
C PRO A 110 8.03 -6.53 -11.21
N LEU A 111 7.11 -5.74 -10.67
CA LEU A 111 6.69 -4.47 -11.27
C LEU A 111 7.22 -3.28 -10.46
N GLN A 112 6.94 -3.29 -9.16
CA GLN A 112 7.35 -2.26 -8.20
C GLN A 112 6.99 -0.84 -8.67
N ALA A 113 5.73 -0.64 -9.01
CA ALA A 113 5.22 0.63 -9.52
C ALA A 113 3.91 1.03 -8.84
N PHE A 114 3.64 2.33 -8.80
CA PHE A 114 2.31 2.86 -8.55
C PHE A 114 1.49 2.74 -9.83
N THR A 115 0.29 2.16 -9.74
CA THR A 115 -0.47 1.68 -10.92
C THR A 115 -1.86 2.26 -11.04
N ALA A 116 -2.44 2.78 -9.96
CA ALA A 116 -3.71 3.47 -9.98
C ALA A 116 -3.82 4.42 -8.79
N ILE A 117 -4.64 5.45 -8.96
CA ILE A 117 -4.93 6.47 -7.96
C ILE A 117 -6.40 6.87 -8.08
N GLY A 118 -7.06 7.07 -6.94
CA GLY A 118 -8.47 7.42 -6.93
C GLY A 118 -8.95 7.92 -5.58
N ARG A 119 -10.13 8.54 -5.61
CA ARG A 119 -10.78 9.13 -4.44
C ARG A 119 -11.86 8.22 -3.90
N VAL A 120 -11.94 8.12 -2.58
CA VAL A 120 -12.97 7.35 -1.89
C VAL A 120 -14.30 8.09 -2.00
N VAL A 121 -15.31 7.43 -2.57
CA VAL A 121 -16.60 8.07 -2.92
C VAL A 121 -17.52 8.19 -1.70
N ASP A 122 -17.58 7.15 -0.89
CA ASP A 122 -18.54 7.03 0.20
C ASP A 122 -17.95 6.30 1.41
N ASP A 123 -18.66 6.31 2.53
CA ASP A 123 -18.34 5.54 3.74
C ASP A 123 -18.83 4.10 3.73
N HIS A 124 -19.37 3.65 2.59
CA HIS A 124 -20.04 2.37 2.48
C HIS A 124 -19.07 1.26 2.05
N VAL A 125 -18.71 0.40 3.00
CA VAL A 125 -18.04 -0.87 2.72
C VAL A 125 -19.09 -1.97 2.60
N TYR A 126 -19.21 -2.56 1.41
CA TYR A 126 -20.24 -3.56 1.11
C TYR A 126 -19.65 -4.91 0.75
N GLU A 127 -20.43 -5.95 0.98
CA GLU A 127 -20.11 -7.31 0.57
C GLU A 127 -20.45 -7.52 -0.91
N TYR A 128 -19.57 -8.18 -1.65
CA TYR A 128 -19.81 -8.55 -3.04
C TYR A 128 -19.57 -10.05 -3.22
N ALA A 129 -20.64 -10.83 -3.28
CA ALA A 129 -20.54 -12.28 -3.46
C ALA A 129 -19.97 -12.61 -4.84
N MET A 130 -18.70 -13.00 -4.90
CA MET A 130 -18.08 -13.50 -6.13
C MET A 130 -18.36 -15.01 -6.32
N SER A 131 -18.57 -15.74 -5.22
CA SER A 131 -19.04 -17.12 -5.23
C SER A 131 -19.78 -17.43 -3.92
N ALA A 132 -20.39 -18.63 -3.83
CA ALA A 132 -21.03 -19.11 -2.60
C ALA A 132 -20.08 -19.20 -1.40
N THR A 133 -18.76 -19.24 -1.63
CA THR A 133 -17.73 -19.38 -0.58
C THR A 133 -16.81 -18.18 -0.48
N PHE A 134 -16.97 -17.17 -1.34
CA PHE A 134 -16.10 -15.99 -1.37
C PHE A 134 -16.92 -14.71 -1.55
N VAL A 135 -17.08 -14.02 -0.43
CA VAL A 135 -17.78 -12.74 -0.33
C VAL A 135 -16.79 -11.67 0.16
N PRO A 136 -15.97 -11.09 -0.73
CA PRO A 136 -15.08 -10.00 -0.36
C PRO A 136 -15.85 -8.72 -0.02
N PHE A 137 -15.25 -7.91 0.85
CA PHE A 137 -15.65 -6.52 1.04
C PHE A 137 -15.06 -5.62 -0.05
N ARG A 138 -15.88 -4.69 -0.55
CA ARG A 138 -15.55 -3.67 -1.53
C ARG A 138 -15.93 -2.29 -1.02
N ARG A 139 -15.29 -1.28 -1.61
CA ARG A 139 -15.64 0.13 -1.40
C ARG A 139 -15.54 0.87 -2.72
N ASN A 140 -16.43 1.82 -2.97
CA ASN A 140 -16.44 2.59 -4.22
C ASN A 140 -15.28 3.59 -4.25
N ILE A 141 -14.56 3.59 -5.37
CA ILE A 141 -13.45 4.50 -5.64
C ILE A 141 -13.67 5.14 -7.01
N GLU A 142 -13.54 6.45 -7.06
CA GLU A 142 -13.49 7.21 -8.29
C GLU A 142 -12.01 7.31 -8.72
N TYR A 143 -11.62 6.47 -9.68
CA TYR A 143 -10.27 6.47 -10.22
C TYR A 143 -10.07 7.61 -11.21
N VAL A 144 -8.89 8.21 -11.16
CA VAL A 144 -8.52 9.28 -12.09
C VAL A 144 -7.56 8.77 -13.17
N PRO A 145 -7.58 9.36 -14.38
CA PRO A 145 -6.59 9.08 -15.40
C PRO A 145 -5.17 9.32 -14.87
N CYS A 146 -4.30 8.33 -15.08
CA CYS A 146 -2.92 8.37 -14.60
C CYS A 146 -2.04 7.42 -15.43
N ARG A 147 -0.73 7.51 -15.22
CA ARG A 147 0.31 6.64 -15.77
C ARG A 147 0.98 5.86 -14.64
N GLU A 148 1.54 4.70 -14.99
CA GLU A 148 2.36 3.94 -14.06
C GLU A 148 3.65 4.71 -13.71
N ALA A 149 4.01 4.73 -12.43
CA ALA A 149 5.23 5.37 -11.94
C ALA A 149 6.06 4.38 -11.12
N ARG A 150 7.31 4.11 -11.49
CA ARG A 150 8.15 3.15 -10.78
C ARG A 150 8.61 3.74 -9.45
N ILE A 151 8.59 2.94 -8.38
CA ILE A 151 9.00 3.42 -7.06
C ILE A 151 10.49 3.77 -7.00
N VAL A 152 11.32 3.09 -7.81
CA VAL A 152 12.76 3.32 -7.88
C VAL A 152 13.12 4.78 -8.22
N ASP A 153 12.31 5.41 -9.07
CA ASP A 153 12.50 6.81 -9.49
C ASP A 153 12.06 7.82 -8.40
N LEU A 154 11.43 7.33 -7.33
CA LEU A 154 10.84 8.12 -6.25
C LEU A 154 11.48 7.84 -4.89
N LEU A 155 12.40 6.87 -4.77
CA LEU A 155 12.97 6.46 -3.48
C LEU A 155 13.62 7.61 -2.71
N ASP A 156 14.28 8.52 -3.41
CA ASP A 156 14.92 9.70 -2.82
C ASP A 156 14.00 10.91 -2.78
N ARG A 157 12.73 10.78 -3.16
CA ARG A 157 11.74 11.87 -3.16
C ARG A 157 10.70 11.72 -2.06
N LEU A 158 10.31 10.49 -1.73
CA LEU A 158 9.26 10.21 -0.76
C LEU A 158 9.80 10.18 0.68
N CYS A 159 9.14 10.85 1.61
CA CYS A 159 9.38 10.80 3.05
C CYS A 159 9.26 9.38 3.61
N ILE A 160 8.40 8.53 3.06
CA ILE A 160 8.30 7.11 3.42
C ILE A 160 9.55 6.29 3.05
N THR A 161 10.39 6.74 2.10
CA THR A 161 11.55 5.96 1.61
C THR A 161 12.90 6.65 1.78
N ARG A 162 12.98 7.98 1.63
CA ARG A 162 14.21 8.77 1.65
C ARG A 162 14.99 8.55 2.96
N GLY A 163 16.26 8.16 2.83
CA GLY A 163 17.16 7.94 3.97
C GLY A 163 16.83 6.71 4.84
N LYS A 164 15.85 5.88 4.46
CA LYS A 164 15.39 4.72 5.23
C LYS A 164 15.90 3.42 4.62
N ARG A 165 16.79 2.72 5.34
CA ARG A 165 17.29 1.39 4.93
C ARG A 165 16.20 0.32 4.78
N ASN A 166 15.11 0.43 5.55
CA ASN A 166 14.01 -0.55 5.58
C ASN A 166 12.72 0.01 4.96
N TRP A 167 12.83 0.86 3.93
CA TRP A 167 11.69 1.51 3.29
C TRP A 167 10.63 0.53 2.75
N GLY A 168 11.01 -0.72 2.44
CA GLY A 168 10.07 -1.75 1.98
C GLY A 168 9.20 -2.36 3.09
N TYR A 169 9.45 -2.08 4.37
CA TYR A 169 8.73 -2.68 5.48
C TYR A 169 7.23 -2.29 5.54
N PRO A 170 6.83 -1.01 5.42
CA PRO A 170 5.42 -0.62 5.39
C PRO A 170 4.62 -1.33 4.29
N PHE A 171 5.23 -1.55 3.12
CA PHE A 171 4.59 -2.24 1.99
C PHE A 171 4.24 -3.71 2.27
N ARG A 172 4.81 -4.32 3.32
CA ARG A 172 4.46 -5.69 3.75
C ARG A 172 3.12 -5.76 4.48
N THR A 173 2.62 -4.63 4.99
CA THR A 173 1.36 -4.57 5.75
C THR A 173 0.13 -4.65 4.84
N GLY A 174 0.29 -4.41 3.54
CA GLY A 174 -0.79 -4.46 2.56
C GLY A 174 -1.58 -3.16 2.42
N HIS A 175 -1.65 -2.35 3.48
CA HIS A 175 -2.40 -1.08 3.49
C HIS A 175 -1.92 -0.17 4.63
N PHE A 176 -1.50 1.05 4.32
CA PHE A 176 -1.01 2.01 5.30
C PHE A 176 -1.28 3.46 4.86
N GLU A 177 -1.28 4.37 5.84
CA GLU A 177 -1.46 5.80 5.62
C GLU A 177 -0.14 6.47 5.24
N ILE A 178 -0.20 7.51 4.41
CA ILE A 178 0.93 8.36 4.03
C ILE A 178 0.57 9.83 4.21
N ASP A 179 1.60 10.66 4.32
CA ASP A 179 1.42 12.10 4.38
C ASP A 179 1.04 12.68 3.01
N ARG A 180 0.43 13.87 3.05
CA ARG A 180 0.01 14.60 1.84
C ARG A 180 1.16 14.87 0.86
N GLU A 181 2.36 15.15 1.37
CA GLU A 181 3.54 15.46 0.53
C GLU A 181 3.96 14.25 -0.31
N ASP A 182 3.95 13.06 0.28
CA ASP A 182 4.25 11.82 -0.43
C ASP A 182 3.17 11.50 -1.46
N PHE A 183 1.91 11.69 -1.10
CA PHE A 183 0.81 11.51 -2.04
C PHE A 183 0.95 12.43 -3.26
N LEU A 184 1.21 13.72 -3.06
CA LEU A 184 1.38 14.67 -4.15
C LEU A 184 2.58 14.32 -5.04
N THR A 185 3.69 13.89 -4.43
CA THR A 185 4.88 13.45 -5.17
C THR A 185 4.57 12.24 -6.05
N ILE A 186 3.80 11.28 -5.54
CA ILE A 186 3.38 10.12 -6.31
C ILE A 186 2.41 10.53 -7.42
N ALA A 187 1.39 11.34 -7.10
CA ALA A 187 0.41 11.80 -8.07
C ALA A 187 1.04 12.58 -9.24
N GLU A 188 2.01 13.44 -8.94
CA GLU A 188 2.81 14.16 -9.94
C GLU A 188 3.57 13.18 -10.85
N ALA A 189 4.29 12.21 -10.25
CA ALA A 189 5.03 11.20 -11.01
C ALA A 189 4.12 10.32 -11.88
N MET A 190 2.89 10.08 -11.43
CA MET A 190 1.85 9.37 -12.17
C MET A 190 1.15 10.24 -13.22
N HIS A 191 1.42 11.55 -13.29
CA HIS A 191 0.64 12.50 -14.09
C HIS A 191 -0.87 12.36 -13.85
N ALA A 192 -1.26 12.21 -12.58
CA ALA A 192 -2.64 12.00 -12.20
C ALA A 192 -3.44 13.29 -12.34
N ASP A 193 -4.62 13.19 -12.96
CA ASP A 193 -5.58 14.30 -13.02
C ASP A 193 -6.40 14.35 -11.72
N LEU A 194 -5.97 15.16 -10.76
CA LEU A 194 -6.58 15.21 -9.43
C LEU A 194 -7.89 16.03 -9.37
N GLY A 195 -8.30 16.66 -10.48
CA GLY A 195 -9.48 17.54 -10.54
C GLY A 195 -9.22 18.95 -10.06
#